data_AF-A0A957L5A7-F1
#
_entry.id   AF-A0A957L5A7-F1
#
_cell.length_a   1.000
_cell.length_b   1.000
_cell.length_c   1.000
_cell.angle_alpha   90.00
_cell.angle_beta   90.00
_cell.angle_gamma   90.00
#
_symmetry.space_group_name_H-M   'P 1'
#
loop_
_entity.id
_entity.type
_entity.pdbx_description
1 polymer ?
#
loop_
_entity_poly.entity_id
_entity_poly.type
_entity_poly.pdbx_seq_one_letter_code
_entity_poly.pdbx_strand_id
1 'polypeptide(L)'
;RWPIYASDAPTFIGKARLYPGTTFVIGFDTAVRVPMAKYYDNSEQKMLASLAEIRELGCHFLVAGRADKDGHFQDASELAVPDHLRDLFIAIPQDRFRRDISSTELRQAGKRGSR
;
A
#
# COMPACT_ATOMS: atom_id res chain seq x y z
N ARG A 1 -15.27 -18.44 0.17
CA ARG A 1 -15.34 -17.69 1.45
C ARG A 1 -13.95 -17.11 1.68
N TRP A 2 -13.81 -15.81 1.89
CA TRP A 2 -12.49 -15.19 2.14
C TRP A 2 -12.24 -15.17 3.65
N PRO A 3 -11.14 -15.77 4.14
CA PRO A 3 -10.78 -15.68 5.55
C PRO A 3 -10.39 -14.24 5.90
N ILE A 4 -10.75 -13.80 7.12
CA ILE A 4 -10.33 -12.51 7.67
C ILE A 4 -9.25 -12.79 8.70
N TYR A 5 -8.10 -12.12 8.55
CA TYR A 5 -6.99 -12.20 9.49
C TYR A 5 -6.82 -10.84 10.19
N ALA A 6 -6.58 -10.88 11.50
CA ALA A 6 -6.22 -9.71 12.30
C ALA A 6 -4.92 -10.01 13.05
N SER A 7 -4.00 -9.03 13.05
CA SER A 7 -2.70 -9.14 13.69
C SER A 7 -2.23 -7.78 14.19
N ASP A 8 -1.57 -7.78 15.34
CA ASP A 8 -0.90 -6.65 15.97
C ASP A 8 0.55 -6.44 15.48
N ALA A 9 1.04 -7.27 14.55
CA ALA A 9 2.40 -7.16 14.03
C ALA A 9 2.66 -5.73 13.50
N PRO A 10 3.68 -5.01 13.99
CA PRO A 10 3.79 -3.56 13.78
C PRO A 10 4.33 -3.19 12.40
N THR A 11 5.00 -4.12 11.70
CA THR A 11 5.70 -3.86 10.43
C THR A 11 5.15 -4.73 9.30
N PHE A 12 5.30 -4.27 8.06
CA PHE A 12 4.92 -5.05 6.89
C PHE A 12 5.69 -6.36 6.78
N ILE A 13 6.99 -6.38 7.12
CA ILE A 13 7.74 -7.64 7.14
C ILE A 13 7.23 -8.60 8.20
N GLY A 14 6.87 -8.11 9.40
CA GLY A 14 6.23 -8.93 10.42
C GLY A 14 4.91 -9.54 9.95
N LYS A 15 4.09 -8.75 9.25
CA LYS A 15 2.85 -9.23 8.63
C LYS A 15 3.12 -10.21 7.49
N ALA A 16 4.14 -9.99 6.66
CA ALA A 16 4.50 -10.88 5.56
C ALA A 16 4.96 -12.26 6.08
N ARG A 17 5.72 -12.29 7.18
CA ARG A 17 6.12 -13.55 7.84
C ARG A 17 4.94 -14.32 8.41
N LEU A 18 3.92 -13.62 8.93
CA LEU A 18 2.68 -14.24 9.42
C LEU A 18 1.76 -14.70 8.27
N TYR A 19 1.76 -13.96 7.16
CA TYR A 19 0.82 -14.15 6.05
C TYR A 19 1.57 -14.13 4.70
N PRO A 20 2.38 -15.16 4.39
CA PRO A 20 3.09 -15.24 3.12
C PRO A 20 2.12 -15.30 1.93
N GLY A 21 2.54 -14.77 0.77
CA GLY A 21 1.72 -14.69 -0.45
C GLY A 21 0.62 -13.61 -0.41
N THR A 22 0.64 -12.70 0.56
CA THR A 22 -0.39 -11.67 0.72
C THR A 22 -0.11 -10.42 -0.09
N THR A 23 -1.14 -9.87 -0.73
CA THR A 23 -1.11 -8.51 -1.28
C THR A 23 -1.62 -7.51 -0.24
N PHE A 24 -0.76 -6.61 0.23
CA PHE A 24 -1.12 -5.51 1.12
C PHE A 24 -1.72 -4.35 0.33
N VAL A 25 -3.00 -4.05 0.58
CA VAL A 25 -3.64 -2.86 0.01
C VAL A 25 -3.33 -1.65 0.87
N ILE A 26 -2.68 -0.64 0.31
CA ILE A 26 -2.25 0.57 1.02
C ILE A 26 -2.52 1.83 0.20
N GLY A 27 -2.67 2.98 0.86
CA GLY A 27 -2.73 4.28 0.17
C GLY A 27 -1.34 4.81 -0.21
N PHE A 28 -1.30 5.73 -1.18
CA PHE A 28 -0.08 6.36 -1.68
C PHE A 28 0.84 6.92 -0.59
N ASP A 29 0.30 7.66 0.39
CA ASP A 29 1.09 8.21 1.50
C ASP A 29 1.82 7.13 2.31
N THR A 30 1.22 5.95 2.43
CA THR A 30 1.85 4.81 3.11
C THR A 30 2.92 4.19 2.23
N ALA A 31 2.65 4.03 0.93
CA ALA A 31 3.61 3.50 -0.03
C ALA A 31 4.89 4.34 -0.08
N VAL A 32 4.78 5.68 -0.04
CA VAL A 32 5.94 6.60 0.05
C VAL A 32 6.79 6.35 1.31
N ARG A 33 6.18 5.90 2.41
CA ARG A 33 6.88 5.65 3.67
C ARG A 33 7.56 4.28 3.73
N VAL A 34 7.02 3.27 3.03
CA VAL A 34 7.53 1.89 3.05
C VAL A 34 9.05 1.81 2.77
N PRO A 35 9.62 2.53 1.79
CA PRO A 35 11.06 2.48 1.49
C PRO A 35 11.89 3.53 2.25
N MET A 36 11.37 4.21 3.28
CA MET A 36 12.16 5.19 4.02
C MET A 36 13.04 4.52 5.07
N ALA A 37 14.37 4.71 4.97
CA ALA A 37 15.35 4.12 5.88
C ALA A 37 15.10 4.41 7.38
N LYS A 38 14.43 5.52 7.72
CA LYS A 38 14.08 5.86 9.12
C LYS A 38 13.20 4.82 9.82
N TYR A 39 12.49 3.97 9.06
CA TYR A 39 11.70 2.86 9.60
C TYR A 39 12.50 1.55 9.77
N TYR A 40 13.78 1.56 9.42
CA TYR A 40 14.69 0.42 9.44
C TYR A 40 16.01 0.80 10.14
N ASP A 41 15.91 1.38 11.33
CA ASP A 41 17.04 1.87 12.14
C ASP A 41 17.95 2.86 11.39
N ASN A 42 17.38 3.67 10.51
CA ASN A 42 18.10 4.59 9.61
C ASN A 42 19.12 3.88 8.69
N SER A 43 18.92 2.59 8.39
CA SER A 43 19.79 1.82 7.50
C SER A 43 19.10 1.48 6.18
N GLU A 44 19.69 1.92 5.08
CA GLU A 44 19.26 1.55 3.73
C GLU A 44 19.41 0.05 3.49
N GLN A 45 20.49 -0.57 3.98
CA GLN A 45 20.71 -2.02 3.84
C GLN A 45 19.61 -2.82 4.54
N LYS A 46 19.18 -2.42 5.74
CA LYS A 46 18.07 -3.07 6.45
C LYS A 46 16.74 -2.87 5.72
N MET A 47 16.52 -1.69 5.14
CA MET A 47 15.33 -1.40 4.32
C MET A 47 15.28 -2.31 3.09
N LEU A 48 16.37 -2.38 2.32
CA LEU A 48 16.48 -3.22 1.13
C LEU A 48 16.32 -4.71 1.48
N ALA A 49 16.98 -5.18 2.54
CA ALA A 49 16.85 -6.57 3.00
C ALA A 49 15.40 -6.89 3.40
N SER A 50 14.72 -5.97 4.09
CA SER A 50 13.33 -6.17 4.49
C SER A 50 12.38 -6.20 3.29
N LEU A 51 12.58 -5.36 2.27
CA LEU A 51 11.75 -5.38 1.07
C LEU A 51 12.03 -6.61 0.20
N ALA A 52 13.29 -7.04 0.10
CA ALA A 52 13.67 -8.28 -0.57
C ALA A 52 13.01 -9.50 0.10
N GLU A 53 13.01 -9.56 1.43
CA GLU A 53 12.35 -10.64 2.16
C GLU A 53 10.82 -10.63 1.98
N ILE A 54 10.17 -9.46 1.96
CA ILE A 54 8.74 -9.34 1.63
C ILE A 54 8.46 -9.93 0.24
N ARG A 55 9.32 -9.62 -0.74
CA ARG A 55 9.22 -10.17 -2.09
C ARG A 55 9.41 -11.68 -2.13
N GLU A 56 10.42 -12.20 -1.44
CA GLU A 56 10.70 -13.65 -1.34
C GLU A 56 9.54 -14.42 -0.70
N LEU A 57 8.84 -13.82 0.25
CA LEU A 57 7.62 -14.35 0.84
C LEU A 57 6.40 -14.29 -0.09
N GLY A 58 6.57 -13.82 -1.34
CA GLY A 58 5.51 -13.69 -2.35
C GLY A 58 4.53 -12.57 -2.07
N CYS A 59 4.86 -11.64 -1.18
CA CYS A 59 4.00 -10.53 -0.82
C CYS A 59 4.22 -9.33 -1.75
N HIS A 60 3.17 -8.53 -1.94
CA HIS A 60 3.19 -7.35 -2.80
C HIS A 60 2.41 -6.20 -2.16
N PHE A 61 2.64 -4.96 -2.60
CA PHE A 61 1.83 -3.80 -2.24
C PHE A 61 0.94 -3.41 -3.41
N LEU A 62 -0.37 -3.38 -3.19
CA LEU A 62 -1.32 -2.79 -4.12
C LEU A 62 -1.62 -1.36 -3.66
N VAL A 63 -1.17 -0.38 -4.44
CA VAL A 63 -1.14 1.04 -4.06
C VAL A 63 -2.34 1.76 -4.65
N ALA A 64 -3.23 2.19 -3.77
CA ALA A 64 -4.28 3.14 -4.05
C ALA A 64 -3.67 4.55 -4.20
N GLY A 65 -3.64 5.05 -5.44
CA GLY A 65 -3.16 6.39 -5.76
C GLY A 65 -4.03 7.51 -5.16
N ARG A 66 -3.49 8.74 -5.13
CA ARG A 66 -4.16 9.92 -4.56
C ARG A 66 -4.03 11.11 -5.50
N ALA A 67 -5.08 11.90 -5.64
CA ALA A 67 -4.97 13.21 -6.28
C ALA A 67 -4.38 14.25 -5.29
N ASP A 68 -3.42 15.04 -5.75
CA ASP A 68 -2.93 16.20 -5.00
C ASP A 68 -3.94 17.37 -5.04
N LYS A 69 -3.55 18.53 -4.49
CA LYS A 69 -4.41 19.73 -4.45
C LYS A 69 -4.63 20.35 -5.84
N ASP A 70 -3.72 20.09 -6.77
CA ASP A 70 -3.73 20.61 -8.14
C ASP A 70 -4.41 19.63 -9.12
N GLY A 71 -4.83 18.45 -8.62
CA GLY A 71 -5.54 17.43 -9.38
C GLY A 71 -4.63 16.41 -10.08
N HIS A 72 -3.32 16.46 -9.84
CA HIS A 72 -2.39 15.45 -10.36
C HIS A 72 -2.55 14.15 -9.57
N PHE A 73 -2.69 13.04 -10.29
CA PHE A 73 -2.87 11.73 -9.69
C PHE A 73 -1.52 11.05 -9.45
N GLN A 74 -1.20 10.81 -8.18
CA GLN A 74 0.02 10.18 -7.75
C GLN A 74 -0.20 8.68 -7.49
N ASP A 75 0.64 7.82 -8.08
CA ASP A 75 0.56 6.37 -7.95
C ASP A 75 1.92 5.71 -7.69
N ALA A 76 1.96 4.37 -7.70
CA ALA A 76 3.18 3.61 -7.40
C ALA A 76 4.38 3.95 -8.30
N SER A 77 4.16 4.48 -9.51
CA SER A 77 5.23 4.85 -10.43
C SER A 77 6.06 6.04 -9.93
N GLU A 78 5.50 6.89 -9.07
CA GLU A 78 6.19 8.05 -8.48
C GLU A 78 7.04 7.68 -7.25
N LEU A 79 7.03 6.42 -6.82
CA LEU A 79 7.79 6.01 -5.63
C LEU A 79 9.29 6.08 -5.90
N ALA A 80 10.00 6.71 -4.96
CA ALA A 80 11.45 6.73 -4.90
C ALA A 80 11.98 5.39 -4.35
N VAL A 81 11.95 4.36 -5.20
CA VAL A 81 12.47 3.01 -4.91
C VAL A 81 13.44 2.57 -6.00
N PRO A 82 14.46 1.74 -5.67
CA PRO A 82 15.31 1.14 -6.68
C PRO A 82 14.52 0.33 -7.71
N ASP A 83 14.96 0.35 -8.97
CA ASP A 83 14.23 -0.29 -10.08
C ASP A 83 13.96 -1.77 -9.85
N HIS A 84 14.92 -2.47 -9.23
CA HIS A 84 14.81 -3.90 -8.91
C HIS A 84 13.81 -4.22 -7.79
N LEU A 85 13.15 -3.23 -7.18
CA LEU A 85 12.09 -3.40 -6.19
C LEU A 85 10.76 -2.75 -6.62
N ARG A 86 10.70 -2.13 -7.81
CA ARG A 86 9.47 -1.49 -8.31
C ARG A 86 8.33 -2.47 -8.50
N ASP A 87 8.65 -3.71 -8.87
CA ASP A 87 7.71 -4.82 -9.03
C ASP A 87 6.93 -5.13 -7.74
N LEU A 88 7.49 -4.77 -6.58
CA LEU A 88 6.83 -4.93 -5.29
C LEU A 88 5.64 -3.97 -5.09
N PHE A 89 5.56 -2.88 -5.86
CA PHE A 89 4.54 -1.84 -5.74
C PHE A 89 3.69 -1.75 -7.01
N ILE A 90 2.48 -2.31 -6.94
CA ILE A 90 1.54 -2.37 -8.05
C ILE A 90 0.54 -1.22 -7.90
N ALA A 91 0.50 -0.29 -8.85
CA ALA A 91 -0.51 0.76 -8.86
C ALA A 91 -1.90 0.18 -9.13
N ILE A 92 -2.92 0.64 -8.40
CA ILE A 92 -4.30 0.50 -8.86
C ILE A 92 -4.53 1.54 -9.97
N PRO A 93 -4.91 1.13 -11.20
CA PRO A 93 -5.12 2.05 -12.30
C PRO A 93 -6.09 3.19 -11.94
N GLN A 94 -5.75 4.42 -12.36
CA GLN A 94 -6.53 5.61 -12.04
C GLN A 94 -8.00 5.47 -12.48
N ASP A 95 -8.28 4.93 -13.66
CA ASP A 95 -9.62 4.70 -14.19
C ASP A 95 -10.46 3.74 -13.32
N ARG A 96 -9.80 2.87 -12.54
CA ARG A 96 -10.47 1.93 -11.62
C ARG A 96 -10.61 2.47 -10.21
N PHE A 97 -9.68 3.32 -9.76
CA PHE A 97 -9.65 3.81 -8.38
C PHE A 97 -10.21 5.22 -8.20
N ARG A 98 -10.00 6.11 -9.18
CA ARG A 98 -10.55 7.47 -9.17
C ARG A 98 -12.06 7.39 -9.38
N ARG A 99 -12.77 7.22 -8.26
CA ARG A 99 -14.19 7.52 -8.17
C ARG A 99 -14.29 8.87 -7.49
N ASP A 100 -14.79 9.86 -8.22
CA ASP A 100 -15.21 11.16 -7.66
C ASP A 100 -16.48 10.94 -6.82
N ILE A 101 -16.32 10.21 -5.72
CA ILE A 101 -17.38 9.92 -4.75
C ILE A 101 -16.78 10.24 -3.39
N SER A 102 -17.05 11.43 -2.90
CA SER A 102 -16.66 11.86 -1.57
C SER A 102 -17.48 11.11 -0.51
N SER A 103 -16.88 10.86 0.66
CA SER A 103 -17.61 10.36 1.83
C SER A 103 -18.77 11.28 2.22
N THR A 104 -18.71 12.57 1.85
CA THR A 104 -19.80 13.54 2.04
C THR A 104 -20.98 13.24 1.13
N GLU A 105 -20.75 13.01 -0.16
CA GLU A 105 -21.79 12.59 -1.10
C GLU A 105 -22.37 11.23 -0.70
N LEU A 106 -21.56 10.27 -0.22
CA LEU A 106 -22.05 8.98 0.28
C LEU A 106 -22.92 9.11 1.54
N ARG A 107 -22.56 10.01 2.47
CA ARG A 107 -23.36 10.31 3.66
C ARG A 107 -24.67 11.00 3.29
N GLN A 108 -24.65 11.90 2.31
CA GLN A 108 -25.85 12.59 1.82
C GLN A 108 -26.77 11.66 1.02
N ALA A 109 -26.22 10.70 0.28
CA ALA A 109 -26.98 9.74 -0.53
C ALA A 109 -27.64 8.60 0.27
N GLY A 110 -27.52 8.58 1.61
CA GLY A 110 -28.36 7.74 2.46
C GLY A 110 -28.18 6.22 2.31
N LYS A 111 -27.12 5.74 1.65
CA LYS A 111 -26.78 4.30 1.63
C LYS A 111 -26.23 3.89 3.00
N ARG A 112 -27.13 3.76 3.98
CA ARG A 112 -26.88 3.03 5.22
C ARG A 112 -26.33 1.67 4.81
N GLY A 113 -25.07 1.41 5.16
CA GLY A 113 -24.53 0.06 5.09
C GLY A 113 -25.50 -0.87 5.80
N SER A 114 -25.99 -1.88 5.09
CA SER A 114 -26.82 -2.93 5.67
C SER A 114 -26.11 -3.42 6.92
N ARG A 115 -26.72 -3.18 8.07
CA ARG A 115 -26.50 -4.05 9.23
C ARG A 115 -27.13 -5.40 8.93
#